data_AF-A0A972U0X8-F1
#
_entry.id   AF-A0A972U0X8-F1
#
_cell.length_a   1.000
_cell.length_b   1.000
_cell.length_c   1.000
_cell.angle_alpha   90.00
_cell.angle_beta   90.00
_cell.angle_gamma   90.00
#
_symmetry.space_group_name_H-M   'P 1'
#
loop_
_entity.id
_entity.type
_entity.pdbx_description
1 polymer ?
#
loop_
_entity_poly.entity_id
_entity_poly.type
_entity_poly.pdbx_seq_one_letter_code
_entity_poly.pdbx_strand_id
1 'polypeptide(L)'
;MDAAEPTARRTRSSRRVWVITALVVLAIYVVANLAFAQSGQTKLDSGPGQVTNGVNFGLALTSINSTQGEMTLRMIGIPEGEFLDERSGSWAKSIRITMPFVTSGSNTADVEAGTPVGGTEDFSFLIDGDPLAYPFDQYRFGVASDDAPDPETAPITEPAPLLIVQEVDAAGKLTDAAVPVGLFTPDGLQGWSEVWAAEADGNSLSVLLTVKRSGGVFAFVIVVLTLM
;
A
#
# COMPACT_ATOMS: atom_id res chain seq x y z
N MET A 1 -40.05 -8.26 -67.34
CA MET A 1 -39.07 -7.42 -66.62
C MET A 1 -39.05 -7.92 -65.20
N ASP A 2 -38.24 -8.95 -64.94
CA ASP A 2 -38.01 -9.47 -63.59
C ASP A 2 -36.62 -9.02 -63.16
N ALA A 3 -36.57 -8.18 -62.13
CA ALA A 3 -35.35 -7.82 -61.44
C ALA A 3 -35.57 -8.08 -59.96
N ALA A 4 -35.24 -9.30 -59.52
CA ALA A 4 -35.12 -9.63 -58.12
C ALA A 4 -33.63 -9.83 -57.75
N GLU A 5 -33.30 -9.27 -56.59
CA GLU A 5 -32.15 -9.51 -55.71
C GLU A 5 -30.84 -8.71 -55.89
N PRO A 6 -30.58 -7.85 -54.89
CA PRO A 6 -29.27 -7.82 -54.23
C PRO A 6 -29.41 -7.83 -52.70
N THR A 7 -30.07 -8.82 -52.11
CA THR A 7 -30.25 -8.92 -50.63
C THR A 7 -29.19 -9.77 -49.94
N ALA A 8 -28.53 -10.70 -50.66
CA ALA A 8 -27.60 -11.66 -50.06
C ALA A 8 -26.22 -11.09 -49.65
N ARG A 9 -25.82 -9.91 -50.13
CA ARG A 9 -24.47 -9.34 -49.86
C ARG A 9 -24.39 -8.51 -48.58
N ARG A 10 -25.51 -8.02 -48.03
CA ARG A 10 -25.55 -7.16 -46.83
C ARG A 10 -25.52 -7.94 -45.51
N THR A 11 -25.88 -9.22 -45.50
CA THR A 11 -25.97 -10.04 -44.28
C THR A 11 -24.66 -10.72 -43.87
N ARG A 12 -23.71 -10.89 -44.80
CA ARG A 12 -22.42 -11.56 -44.51
C ARG A 12 -21.41 -10.65 -43.81
N SER A 13 -21.50 -9.33 -44.02
CA SER A 13 -20.65 -8.36 -43.32
C SER A 13 -21.10 -8.18 -41.86
N SER A 14 -22.40 -8.19 -41.58
CA SER A 14 -22.90 -7.99 -40.21
C SER A 14 -22.47 -9.12 -39.26
N ARG A 15 -22.54 -10.38 -39.69
CA ARG A 15 -22.09 -11.53 -38.87
C ARG A 15 -20.61 -11.47 -38.52
N ARG A 16 -19.75 -11.04 -39.45
CA ARG A 16 -18.32 -10.89 -39.19
C ARG A 16 -18.06 -9.73 -38.22
N VAL A 17 -18.77 -8.62 -38.37
CA VAL A 17 -18.70 -7.49 -37.43
C VAL A 17 -19.10 -7.94 -36.03
N TRP A 18 -20.23 -8.64 -35.88
CA TRP A 18 -20.67 -9.15 -34.57
C TRP A 18 -19.70 -10.13 -33.91
N VAL A 19 -19.09 -11.03 -34.70
CA VAL A 19 -18.08 -11.97 -34.18
C VAL A 19 -16.83 -11.21 -33.73
N ILE A 20 -16.36 -10.22 -34.51
CA ILE A 20 -15.21 -9.40 -34.15
C ILE A 20 -15.52 -8.58 -32.88
N THR A 21 -16.69 -7.95 -32.80
CA THR A 21 -17.14 -7.22 -31.62
C THR A 21 -17.19 -8.12 -30.38
N ALA A 22 -17.76 -9.33 -30.50
CA ALA A 22 -17.83 -10.28 -29.39
C ALA A 22 -16.43 -10.72 -28.91
N LEU A 23 -15.49 -10.94 -29.84
CA LEU A 23 -14.11 -11.28 -29.50
C LEU A 23 -13.37 -10.11 -28.84
N VAL A 24 -13.59 -8.87 -29.29
CA VAL A 24 -13.02 -7.67 -28.67
C VAL A 24 -13.57 -7.50 -27.25
N VAL A 25 -14.89 -7.61 -27.06
CA VAL A 25 -15.51 -7.53 -25.72
C VAL A 25 -14.97 -8.63 -24.80
N LEU A 26 -14.84 -9.86 -25.29
CA LEU A 26 -14.27 -10.97 -24.53
C LEU A 26 -12.81 -10.71 -24.15
N ALA A 27 -12.00 -10.22 -25.09
CA ALA A 27 -10.59 -9.88 -24.83
C ALA A 27 -10.47 -8.77 -23.77
N ILE A 28 -11.30 -7.72 -23.86
CA ILE A 28 -11.29 -6.65 -22.87
C ILE A 28 -11.76 -7.17 -21.50
N TYR A 29 -12.81 -8.00 -21.46
CA TYR A 29 -13.27 -8.63 -20.22
C TYR A 29 -12.17 -9.48 -19.55
N VAL A 30 -11.47 -10.31 -20.32
CA VAL A 30 -10.36 -11.12 -19.79
C VAL A 30 -9.24 -10.24 -19.26
N VAL A 31 -8.82 -9.22 -20.01
CA VAL A 31 -7.76 -8.28 -19.57
C VAL A 31 -8.20 -7.50 -18.32
N ALA A 32 -9.46 -7.06 -18.24
CA ALA A 32 -10.00 -6.38 -17.07
C ALA A 32 -9.95 -7.27 -15.83
N ASN A 33 -10.37 -8.53 -15.94
CA ASN A 33 -10.34 -9.47 -14.81
C ASN A 33 -8.91 -9.80 -14.38
N LEU A 34 -7.98 -10.00 -15.32
CA LEU A 34 -6.56 -10.23 -15.01
C LEU A 34 -5.94 -9.03 -14.28
N ALA A 35 -6.25 -7.82 -14.72
CA ALA A 35 -5.70 -6.63 -14.11
C ALA A 35 -6.42 -6.24 -12.80
N PHE A 36 -7.67 -6.64 -12.61
CA PHE A 36 -8.38 -6.60 -11.32
C PHE A 36 -7.81 -7.62 -10.33
N ALA A 37 -7.44 -8.82 -10.79
CA ALA A 37 -6.77 -9.82 -9.97
C ALA A 37 -5.36 -9.40 -9.49
N GLN A 38 -4.74 -8.44 -10.18
CA GLN A 38 -3.50 -7.79 -9.75
C GLN A 38 -3.72 -6.56 -8.85
N SER A 39 -4.97 -6.14 -8.68
CA SER A 39 -5.34 -5.03 -7.79
C SER A 39 -5.44 -5.51 -6.34
N GLY A 40 -5.08 -4.66 -5.38
CA GLY A 40 -4.93 -5.05 -3.97
C GLY A 40 -3.68 -5.89 -3.70
N GLN A 41 -2.79 -6.07 -4.70
CA GLN A 41 -1.54 -6.78 -4.48
C GLN A 41 -0.48 -5.84 -3.90
N THR A 42 -0.03 -6.20 -2.70
CA THR A 42 1.14 -5.63 -2.05
C THR A 42 2.36 -6.47 -2.38
N LYS A 43 3.45 -5.83 -2.80
CA LYS A 43 4.72 -6.49 -3.10
C LYS A 43 5.85 -5.83 -2.34
N LEU A 44 6.74 -6.64 -1.79
CA LEU A 44 8.02 -6.21 -1.25
C LEU A 44 9.08 -6.42 -2.34
N ASP A 45 9.62 -5.33 -2.87
CA ASP A 45 10.67 -5.35 -3.90
C ASP A 45 12.04 -5.65 -3.29
N SER A 46 12.34 -5.01 -2.16
CA SER A 46 13.54 -5.23 -1.38
C SER A 46 13.31 -4.86 0.07
N GLY A 47 13.90 -5.59 1.02
CA GLY A 47 13.99 -5.12 2.40
C GLY A 47 14.30 -6.20 3.42
N PRO A 48 14.18 -5.88 4.72
CA PRO A 48 14.41 -6.87 5.75
C PRO A 48 13.39 -7.99 5.58
N GLY A 49 13.88 -9.22 5.48
CA GLY A 49 13.01 -10.38 5.58
C GLY A 49 12.34 -10.44 6.95
N GLN A 50 11.46 -11.43 7.14
CA GLN A 50 10.91 -11.68 8.46
C GLN A 50 12.03 -12.05 9.44
N VAL A 51 11.96 -11.51 10.66
CA VAL A 51 12.86 -11.85 11.76
C VAL A 51 12.22 -12.94 12.63
N THR A 52 13.04 -13.78 13.25
CA THR A 52 12.60 -14.85 14.16
C THR A 52 12.73 -14.48 15.64
N ASN A 53 13.27 -13.29 15.93
CA ASN A 53 13.37 -12.73 17.28
C ASN A 53 13.28 -11.21 17.17
N GLY A 54 12.12 -10.63 17.50
CA GLY A 54 11.83 -9.22 17.25
C GLY A 54 10.36 -9.00 16.88
N VAL A 55 10.11 -8.04 15.99
CA VAL A 55 8.75 -7.72 15.52
C VAL A 55 8.72 -7.67 13.99
N ASN A 56 7.81 -8.43 13.41
CA ASN A 56 7.50 -8.37 11.98
C ASN A 56 6.34 -7.42 11.74
N PHE A 57 6.54 -6.39 10.91
CA PHE A 57 5.47 -5.47 10.54
C PHE A 57 4.89 -5.78 9.17
N GLY A 58 3.58 -5.68 9.07
CA GLY A 58 2.84 -5.66 7.81
C GLY A 58 2.35 -4.25 7.57
N LEU A 59 2.64 -3.71 6.39
CA LEU A 59 2.18 -2.38 5.96
C LEU A 59 1.27 -2.54 4.74
N ALA A 60 0.08 -1.95 4.80
CA ALA A 60 -0.88 -1.93 3.69
C ALA A 60 -1.48 -0.54 3.52
N LEU A 61 -1.60 -0.08 2.28
CA LEU A 61 -2.44 1.07 1.95
C LEU A 61 -3.90 0.69 2.14
N THR A 62 -4.65 1.52 2.86
CA THR A 62 -6.08 1.32 3.09
C THR A 62 -6.94 2.44 2.53
N SER A 63 -6.36 3.63 2.33
CA SER A 63 -7.08 4.74 1.70
C SER A 63 -6.14 5.72 1.01
N ILE A 64 -6.64 6.37 -0.04
CA ILE A 64 -6.04 7.55 -0.67
C ILE A 64 -7.15 8.60 -0.76
N ASN A 65 -6.94 9.74 -0.13
CA ASN A 65 -7.81 10.90 -0.21
C ASN A 65 -7.13 11.97 -1.07
N SER A 66 -7.44 11.96 -2.36
CA SER A 66 -6.87 12.89 -3.33
C SER A 66 -7.31 14.34 -3.14
N THR A 67 -8.41 14.60 -2.41
CA THR A 67 -8.89 15.96 -2.15
C THR A 67 -8.09 16.64 -1.05
N GLN A 68 -7.71 15.86 -0.02
CA GLN A 68 -6.93 16.35 1.10
C GLN A 68 -5.43 16.07 0.95
N GLY A 69 -5.02 15.33 -0.09
CA GLY A 69 -3.63 14.94 -0.27
C GLY A 69 -3.16 14.03 0.86
N GLU A 70 -4.01 13.08 1.28
CA GLU A 70 -3.73 12.17 2.39
C GLU A 70 -3.74 10.71 1.93
N MET A 71 -2.88 9.89 2.53
CA MET A 71 -2.94 8.44 2.46
C MET A 71 -3.04 7.84 3.85
N THR A 72 -3.79 6.74 3.97
CA THR A 72 -3.88 5.96 5.21
C THR A 72 -3.19 4.62 5.01
N LEU A 73 -2.23 4.32 5.88
CA LEU A 73 -1.58 3.03 6.00
C LEU A 73 -2.10 2.30 7.23
N ARG A 74 -2.35 1.01 7.07
CA ARG A 74 -2.54 0.07 8.17
C ARG A 74 -1.23 -0.62 8.48
N MET A 75 -0.90 -0.65 9.76
CA MET A 75 0.22 -1.41 10.29
C MET A 75 -0.30 -2.59 11.13
N ILE A 76 0.37 -3.73 10.97
CA ILE A 76 0.13 -4.94 11.74
C ILE A 76 1.45 -5.39 12.34
N GLY A 77 1.57 -5.43 13.67
CA GLY A 77 2.76 -5.95 14.35
C GLY A 77 2.57 -7.39 14.80
N ILE A 78 3.47 -8.28 14.40
CA ILE A 78 3.52 -9.67 14.86
C ILE A 78 4.84 -9.89 15.60
N PRO A 79 4.81 -10.06 16.94
CA PRO A 79 6.03 -10.35 17.69
C PRO A 79 6.51 -11.78 17.45
N GLU A 80 7.82 -11.98 17.56
CA GLU A 80 8.50 -13.27 17.42
C GLU A 80 9.56 -13.45 18.50
N GLY A 81 9.88 -14.70 18.83
CA GLY A 81 10.92 -15.04 19.79
C GLY A 81 10.62 -14.46 21.18
N GLU A 82 11.57 -13.70 21.75
CA GLU A 82 11.44 -13.14 23.10
C GLU A 82 10.33 -12.09 23.26
N PHE A 83 9.76 -11.60 22.14
CA PHE A 83 8.66 -10.64 22.14
C PHE A 83 7.28 -11.32 22.13
N LEU A 84 7.22 -12.64 21.91
CA LEU A 84 5.98 -13.43 21.88
C LEU A 84 5.91 -14.38 23.08
N ASP A 85 4.84 -14.29 23.85
CA ASP A 85 4.47 -15.35 24.79
C ASP A 85 3.58 -16.37 24.05
N GLU A 86 4.19 -17.43 23.54
CA GLU A 86 3.50 -18.50 22.80
C GLU A 86 2.39 -19.18 23.60
N ARG A 87 2.48 -19.20 24.94
CA ARG A 87 1.50 -19.85 25.79
C ARG A 87 0.19 -19.08 25.81
N SER A 88 0.27 -17.76 25.85
CA SER A 88 -0.88 -16.86 25.95
C SER A 88 -1.29 -16.24 24.61
N GLY A 89 -0.44 -16.32 23.58
CA GLY A 89 -0.65 -15.64 22.30
C GLY A 89 -0.62 -14.12 22.44
N SER A 90 0.21 -13.62 23.34
CA SER A 90 0.28 -12.20 23.70
C SER A 90 1.72 -11.67 23.60
N TRP A 91 1.87 -10.35 23.65
CA TRP A 91 3.16 -9.67 23.68
C TRP A 91 3.89 -10.00 24.98
N ALA A 92 5.11 -10.54 24.90
CA ALA A 92 5.93 -10.84 26.07
C ALA A 92 6.64 -9.59 26.64
N LYS A 93 6.87 -8.59 25.79
CA LYS A 93 7.56 -7.34 26.13
C LYS A 93 6.73 -6.14 25.67
N SER A 94 6.82 -5.05 26.44
CA SER A 94 6.22 -3.78 26.04
C SER A 94 7.10 -3.07 25.01
N ILE A 95 6.50 -2.47 24.00
CA ILE A 95 7.19 -1.67 22.99
C ILE A 95 6.48 -0.34 22.76
N ARG A 96 7.26 0.66 22.35
CA ARG A 96 6.77 1.91 21.77
C ARG A 96 7.11 1.94 20.30
N ILE A 97 6.12 2.20 19.48
CA ILE A 97 6.26 2.42 18.05
C ILE A 97 6.09 3.91 17.80
N THR A 98 7.10 4.55 17.23
CA THR A 98 7.10 5.98 16.89
C THR A 98 7.12 6.14 15.38
N MET A 99 6.22 6.98 14.89
CA MET A 99 6.11 7.37 13.49
C MET A 99 6.35 8.86 13.38
N PRO A 100 7.50 9.30 12.85
CA PRO A 100 7.74 10.71 12.59
C PRO A 100 6.89 11.21 11.41
N PHE A 101 6.29 12.39 11.53
CA PHE A 101 5.47 13.03 10.49
C PHE A 101 6.12 14.32 9.99
N VAL A 102 5.87 14.63 8.71
CA VAL A 102 6.34 15.83 8.01
C VAL A 102 5.80 17.13 8.64
N THR A 103 4.57 17.12 9.18
CA THR A 103 3.85 18.35 9.57
C THR A 103 3.42 18.45 11.03
N SER A 104 3.25 17.33 11.73
CA SER A 104 2.63 17.28 13.07
C SER A 104 3.54 16.74 14.19
N GLY A 105 4.81 16.45 13.89
CA GLY A 105 5.79 15.93 14.85
C GLY A 105 5.93 14.41 14.79
N SER A 106 5.21 13.68 15.64
CA SER A 106 5.25 12.21 15.65
C SER A 106 3.98 11.63 16.27
N ASN A 107 3.49 10.49 15.75
CA ASN A 107 2.54 9.65 16.49
C ASN A 107 3.30 8.52 17.17
N THR A 108 2.87 8.18 18.38
CA THR A 108 3.42 7.08 19.16
C THR A 108 2.29 6.14 19.53
N ALA A 109 2.51 4.84 19.36
CA ALA A 109 1.64 3.78 19.85
C ALA A 109 2.42 2.91 20.83
N ASP A 110 1.84 2.69 22.01
CA ASP A 110 2.41 1.80 23.03
C ASP A 110 1.68 0.46 23.00
N VAL A 111 2.44 -0.63 22.96
CA VAL A 111 1.93 -1.98 23.11
C VAL A 111 2.48 -2.53 24.42
N GLU A 112 1.59 -2.87 25.34
CA GLU A 112 1.97 -3.37 26.66
C GLU A 112 2.21 -4.89 26.63
N ALA A 113 3.13 -5.36 27.47
CA ALA A 113 3.26 -6.79 27.73
C ALA A 113 1.93 -7.38 28.23
N GLY A 114 1.54 -8.54 27.69
CA GLY A 114 0.25 -9.19 27.93
C GLY A 114 -0.86 -8.76 26.98
N THR A 115 -0.66 -7.76 26.13
CA THR A 115 -1.63 -7.41 25.07
C THR A 115 -1.76 -8.59 24.09
N PRO A 116 -2.98 -8.99 23.67
CA PRO A 116 -3.15 -10.03 22.66
C PRO A 116 -2.51 -9.65 21.32
N VAL A 117 -1.90 -10.62 20.63
CA VAL A 117 -1.38 -10.41 19.28
C VAL A 117 -2.54 -10.26 18.28
N GLY A 118 -2.36 -9.41 17.26
CA GLY A 118 -3.34 -9.20 16.18
C GLY A 118 -4.01 -7.83 16.17
N GLY A 119 -3.58 -6.90 17.05
CA GLY A 119 -3.94 -5.50 16.94
C GLY A 119 -3.45 -4.89 15.62
N THR A 120 -4.27 -4.02 15.05
CA THR A 120 -3.93 -3.22 13.86
C THR A 120 -4.01 -1.75 14.22
N GLU A 121 -3.05 -0.97 13.77
CA GLU A 121 -3.04 0.48 13.95
C GLU A 121 -3.09 1.15 12.57
N ASP A 122 -3.98 2.13 12.41
CA ASP A 122 -4.17 2.88 11.17
C ASP A 122 -3.58 4.28 11.31
N PHE A 123 -2.80 4.71 10.32
CA PHE A 123 -2.08 5.98 10.34
C PHE A 123 -2.29 6.74 9.03
N SER A 124 -2.69 7.99 9.14
CA SER A 124 -2.83 8.89 8.00
C SER A 124 -1.65 9.85 7.91
N PHE A 125 -1.14 10.06 6.71
CA PHE A 125 -0.05 10.98 6.41
C PHE A 125 -0.37 11.77 5.14
N LEU A 126 0.15 13.00 5.12
CA LEU A 126 0.12 13.83 3.92
C LEU A 126 1.08 13.26 2.88
N ILE A 127 0.70 13.40 1.62
CA ILE A 127 1.49 12.93 0.49
C ILE A 127 2.07 14.11 -0.30
N ASP A 128 3.37 14.05 -0.56
CA ASP A 128 4.02 14.90 -1.55
C ASP A 128 3.93 14.21 -2.93
N GLY A 129 3.01 14.68 -3.77
CA GLY A 129 2.67 14.09 -5.06
C GLY A 129 1.26 14.48 -5.53
N ASP A 130 0.94 14.23 -6.80
CA ASP A 130 -0.43 14.38 -7.32
C ASP A 130 -1.03 12.97 -7.47
N PRO A 131 -1.94 12.52 -6.59
CA PRO A 131 -2.58 11.20 -6.69
C PRO A 131 -3.45 11.02 -7.95
N LEU A 132 -3.60 12.08 -8.75
CA LEU A 132 -4.21 12.08 -10.08
C LEU A 132 -3.17 12.05 -11.22
N ALA A 133 -1.89 12.30 -10.95
CA ALA A 133 -0.80 12.17 -11.91
C ALA A 133 -0.55 10.70 -12.25
N TYR A 134 -1.10 10.32 -13.40
CA TYR A 134 -0.99 9.01 -14.00
C TYR A 134 0.43 8.78 -14.60
N PRO A 135 0.99 7.54 -14.62
CA PRO A 135 0.56 6.25 -14.06
C PRO A 135 1.23 5.82 -12.76
N PHE A 136 2.19 6.60 -12.27
CA PHE A 136 3.07 6.22 -11.18
C PHE A 136 3.21 7.40 -10.23
N ASP A 137 3.07 7.13 -8.95
CA ASP A 137 3.45 8.07 -7.91
C ASP A 137 4.35 7.36 -6.91
N GLN A 138 5.40 8.06 -6.48
CA GLN A 138 6.39 7.56 -5.54
C GLN A 138 6.33 8.41 -4.28
N TYR A 139 6.12 7.76 -3.15
CA TYR A 139 6.04 8.41 -1.87
C TYR A 139 7.25 8.00 -1.03
N ARG A 140 8.02 9.02 -0.64
CA ARG A 140 9.15 8.91 0.28
C ARG A 140 8.74 9.47 1.62
N PHE A 141 9.17 8.81 2.69
CA PHE A 141 9.05 9.36 4.04
C PHE A 141 10.34 10.10 4.39
N GLY A 142 10.21 11.27 5.01
CA GLY A 142 11.33 12.12 5.36
C GLY A 142 10.95 13.24 6.31
N VAL A 143 11.95 13.96 6.79
CA VAL A 143 11.76 15.15 7.65
C VAL A 143 11.62 16.38 6.75
N ALA A 144 10.69 17.27 7.09
CA ALA A 144 10.57 18.58 6.45
C ALA A 144 11.85 19.40 6.70
N SER A 145 12.22 20.25 5.74
CA SER A 145 13.27 21.25 5.98
C SER A 145 12.85 22.18 7.12
N ASP A 146 13.68 22.30 8.16
CA ASP A 146 13.48 23.24 9.28
C ASP A 146 13.33 24.71 8.80
N ASP A 147 13.86 25.00 7.61
CA ASP A 147 13.86 26.34 6.99
C ASP A 147 12.65 26.61 6.08
N ALA A 148 11.68 25.68 5.97
CA ALA A 148 10.52 25.85 5.10
C ALA A 148 9.52 26.88 5.69
N PRO A 149 9.03 27.84 4.88
CA PRO A 149 8.08 28.85 5.34
C PRO A 149 6.68 28.27 5.66
N ASP A 150 6.37 27.08 5.15
CA ASP A 150 5.16 26.34 5.42
C ASP A 150 5.49 24.83 5.48
N PRO A 151 5.29 24.17 6.64
CA PRO A 151 5.59 22.75 6.81
C PRO A 151 4.72 21.84 5.93
N GLU A 152 3.52 22.28 5.52
CA GLU A 152 2.62 21.50 4.65
C GLU A 152 3.09 21.47 3.19
N THR A 153 3.96 22.39 2.79
CA THR A 153 4.52 22.48 1.42
C THR A 153 6.04 22.35 1.40
N ALA A 154 6.64 21.98 2.52
CA ALA A 154 8.07 21.82 2.65
C ALA A 154 8.55 20.63 1.79
N PRO A 155 9.52 20.83 0.89
CA PRO A 155 10.11 19.70 0.18
C PRO A 155 10.82 18.78 1.17
N ILE A 156 10.70 17.47 0.96
CA ILE A 156 11.42 16.47 1.75
C ILE A 156 12.92 16.61 1.47
N THR A 157 13.69 17.04 2.47
CA THR A 157 15.14 17.26 2.32
C THR A 157 15.96 16.07 2.76
N GLU A 158 15.49 15.28 3.72
CA GLU A 158 16.22 14.13 4.28
C GLU A 158 15.32 12.89 4.46
N PRO A 159 15.76 11.70 3.99
CA PRO A 159 15.06 10.44 4.27
C PRO A 159 14.98 10.19 5.78
N ALA A 160 13.81 9.77 6.26
CA ALA A 160 13.57 9.43 7.65
C ALA A 160 12.97 8.03 7.76
N PRO A 161 13.19 7.32 8.88
CA PRO A 161 12.51 6.06 9.11
C PRO A 161 11.00 6.28 9.21
N LEU A 162 10.22 5.37 8.62
CA LEU A 162 8.77 5.34 8.80
C LEU A 162 8.42 4.93 10.23
N LEU A 163 9.15 3.95 10.78
CA LEU A 163 8.93 3.41 12.11
C LEU A 163 10.21 3.44 12.92
N ILE A 164 10.09 3.76 14.20
CA ILE A 164 11.12 3.52 15.23
C ILE A 164 10.46 2.69 16.33
N VAL A 165 11.06 1.56 16.67
CA VAL A 165 10.52 0.60 17.65
C VAL A 165 11.48 0.48 18.82
N GLN A 166 11.01 0.71 20.03
CA GLN A 166 11.84 0.66 21.23
C GLN A 166 11.16 -0.17 22.30
N GLU A 167 11.93 -1.00 23.01
CA GLU A 167 11.42 -1.73 24.18
C GLU A 167 11.21 -0.75 25.34
N VAL A 168 10.09 -0.95 26.05
CA VAL A 168 9.68 -0.17 27.21
C VAL A 168 9.80 -1.04 28.45
N ASP A 169 10.50 -0.55 29.48
CA ASP A 169 10.64 -1.29 30.74
C ASP A 169 9.37 -1.25 31.59
N ALA A 170 9.36 -2.00 32.69
CA ALA A 170 8.23 -2.04 33.62
C ALA A 170 7.91 -0.70 34.30
N ALA A 171 8.81 0.28 34.23
CA ALA A 171 8.59 1.64 34.74
C ALA A 171 8.07 2.60 33.66
N GLY A 172 7.83 2.12 32.43
CA GLY A 172 7.38 2.93 31.30
C GLY A 172 8.51 3.72 30.63
N LYS A 173 9.77 3.38 30.90
CA LYS A 173 10.92 4.07 30.33
C LYS A 173 11.43 3.33 29.09
N LEU A 174 11.78 4.09 28.05
CA LEU A 174 12.46 3.56 26.87
C LEU A 174 13.81 2.96 27.25
N THR A 175 14.09 1.79 26.71
CA THR A 175 15.34 1.07 26.90
C THR A 175 16.22 1.17 25.65
N ASP A 176 17.52 0.96 25.84
CA ASP A 176 18.49 0.87 24.73
C ASP A 176 18.56 -0.54 24.12
N ALA A 177 17.64 -1.44 24.52
CA ALA A 177 17.59 -2.78 23.97
C ALA A 177 17.23 -2.73 22.48
N ALA A 178 17.94 -3.51 21.67
CA ALA A 178 17.64 -3.63 20.27
C ALA A 178 16.33 -4.41 20.09
N VAL A 179 15.42 -3.89 19.27
CA VAL A 179 14.20 -4.56 18.84
C VAL A 179 14.35 -4.83 17.34
N PRO A 180 14.79 -6.02 16.93
CA PRO A 180 14.96 -6.33 15.52
C PRO A 180 13.63 -6.21 14.78
N VAL A 181 13.66 -5.54 13.63
CA VAL A 181 12.46 -5.28 12.82
C VAL A 181 12.52 -6.06 11.51
N GLY A 182 11.46 -6.84 11.25
CA GLY A 182 11.23 -7.51 9.97
C GLY A 182 10.00 -6.96 9.26
N LEU A 183 9.84 -7.31 7.99
CA LEU A 183 8.71 -6.88 7.18
C LEU A 183 8.01 -8.07 6.49
N PHE A 184 6.70 -7.97 6.36
CA PHE A 184 5.89 -8.85 5.51
C PHE A 184 4.84 -8.04 4.74
N THR A 185 4.22 -8.67 3.73
CA THR A 185 3.27 -8.00 2.84
C THR A 185 1.84 -8.48 3.10
N PRO A 186 1.03 -7.73 3.88
CA PRO A 186 -0.42 -7.95 3.94
C PRO A 186 -1.10 -7.53 2.63
N ASP A 187 -2.36 -7.95 2.44
CA ASP A 187 -3.17 -7.52 1.29
C ASP A 187 -3.38 -6.00 1.30
N GLY A 188 -3.28 -5.37 0.12
CA GLY A 188 -3.29 -3.92 -0.05
C GLY A 188 -4.63 -3.36 -0.56
N LEU A 189 -4.63 -2.08 -0.95
CA LEU A 189 -5.82 -1.38 -1.40
C LEU A 189 -6.32 -1.88 -2.77
N GLN A 190 -7.58 -2.33 -2.83
CA GLN A 190 -8.20 -2.74 -4.09
C GLN A 190 -8.19 -1.61 -5.13
N GLY A 191 -7.96 -1.97 -6.39
CA GLY A 191 -7.78 -1.00 -7.47
C GLY A 191 -6.35 -0.44 -7.60
N TRP A 192 -5.47 -0.70 -6.63
CA TRP A 192 -4.08 -0.25 -6.60
C TRP A 192 -3.11 -1.42 -6.51
N SER A 193 -1.87 -1.20 -6.92
CA SER A 193 -0.76 -2.09 -6.64
C SER A 193 0.30 -1.34 -5.87
N GLU A 194 0.77 -1.93 -4.78
CA GLU A 194 1.75 -1.34 -3.87
C GLU A 194 3.08 -2.08 -4.04
N VAL A 195 4.15 -1.31 -4.19
CA VAL A 195 5.51 -1.84 -4.21
C VAL A 195 6.30 -1.13 -3.12
N TRP A 196 6.76 -1.92 -2.16
CA TRP A 196 7.51 -1.47 -1.00
C TRP A 196 8.99 -1.78 -1.20
N ALA A 197 9.84 -0.80 -0.95
CA ALA A 197 11.26 -1.03 -0.69
C ALA A 197 11.55 -0.56 0.72
N ALA A 198 12.18 -1.38 1.55
CA ALA A 198 12.39 -1.10 2.96
C ALA A 198 13.83 -1.39 3.37
N GLU A 199 14.28 -0.73 4.43
CA GLU A 199 15.59 -0.94 5.04
C GLU A 199 15.42 -0.86 6.56
N ALA A 200 15.84 -1.90 7.26
CA ALA A 200 15.91 -1.88 8.72
C ALA A 200 17.32 -1.52 9.16
N ASP A 201 17.43 -0.55 10.06
CA ASP A 201 18.66 -0.22 10.77
C ASP A 201 18.40 -0.25 12.27
N GLY A 202 18.86 -1.33 12.91
CA GLY A 202 18.61 -1.64 14.31
C GLY A 202 17.13 -1.67 14.65
N ASN A 203 16.68 -0.58 15.28
CA ASN A 203 15.33 -0.38 15.81
C ASN A 203 14.41 0.39 14.86
N SER A 204 14.92 0.80 13.70
CA SER A 204 14.21 1.67 12.77
C SER A 204 13.93 0.96 11.45
N LEU A 205 12.82 1.33 10.82
CA LEU A 205 12.41 0.85 9.50
C LEU A 205 12.16 2.04 8.59
N SER A 206 13.02 2.22 7.60
CA SER A 206 12.82 3.17 6.50
C SER A 206 12.11 2.48 5.36
N VAL A 207 11.12 3.14 4.75
CA VAL A 207 10.42 2.59 3.59
C VAL A 207 10.24 3.60 2.47
N LEU A 208 10.19 3.08 1.25
CA LEU A 208 9.80 3.75 0.02
C LEU A 208 8.56 3.01 -0.50
N LEU A 209 7.47 3.75 -0.68
CA LEU A 209 6.23 3.21 -1.24
C LEU A 209 6.06 3.73 -2.67
N THR A 210 5.96 2.81 -3.62
CA THR A 210 5.50 3.12 -4.98
C THR A 210 4.08 2.60 -5.17
N VAL A 211 3.16 3.52 -5.46
CA VAL A 211 1.75 3.19 -5.71
C VAL A 211 1.48 3.29 -7.20
N LYS A 212 0.77 2.30 -7.75
CA LYS A 212 0.33 2.31 -9.15
C LYS A 212 -1.16 1.98 -9.23
N ARG A 213 -1.90 2.69 -10.07
CA ARG A 213 -3.29 2.27 -10.38
C ARG A 213 -3.26 0.96 -11.14
N SER A 214 -4.02 -0.02 -10.67
CA SER A 214 -4.11 -1.32 -11.35
C SER A 214 -4.71 -1.16 -12.75
N GLY A 215 -4.19 -1.93 -13.71
CA GLY A 215 -4.67 -1.95 -15.09
C GLY A 215 -6.16 -2.28 -15.25
N GLY A 216 -6.81 -2.84 -14.21
CA GLY A 216 -8.21 -3.28 -14.24
C GLY A 216 -9.18 -2.12 -14.39
N VAL A 217 -8.86 -0.97 -13.78
CA VAL A 217 -9.64 0.27 -13.92
C VAL A 217 -9.59 0.78 -15.36
N PHE A 218 -8.44 0.67 -16.04
CA PHE A 218 -8.28 1.09 -17.44
C PHE A 218 -9.15 0.27 -18.39
N ALA A 219 -9.14 -1.05 -18.22
CA ALA A 219 -9.95 -1.92 -19.06
C ALA A 219 -11.45 -1.67 -18.82
N PHE A 220 -11.89 -1.47 -17.57
CA PHE A 220 -13.28 -1.15 -17.25
C PHE A 220 -13.74 0.18 -17.85
N VAL A 221 -12.95 1.25 -17.73
CA VAL A 221 -13.27 2.56 -18.32
C VAL A 221 -13.37 2.47 -19.85
N ILE A 222 -12.46 1.74 -20.50
CA ILE A 222 -12.52 1.53 -21.96
C ILE A 222 -13.79 0.75 -22.34
N VAL A 223 -14.19 -0.28 -21.59
CA VAL A 223 -15.46 -1.01 -21.82
C VAL A 223 -16.67 -0.08 -21.72
N VAL A 224 -16.76 0.72 -20.66
CA VAL A 224 -17.89 1.64 -20.46
C VAL A 224 -17.94 2.68 -21.57
N LEU A 225 -16.80 3.28 -21.94
CA LEU A 225 -16.71 4.27 -23.01
C LEU A 225 -16.93 3.69 -24.42
N THR A 226 -16.72 2.40 -24.64
CA THR A 226 -16.99 1.74 -25.94
C THR A 226 -18.38 1.13 -26.06
N LEU A 227 -19.08 0.96 -24.93
CA LEU A 227 -20.47 0.50 -24.88
C LEU A 227 -21.50 1.64 -24.82
N MET A 228 -21.08 2.86 -24.49
CA MET A 228 -21.88 4.10 -24.63
C MET A 228 -21.74 4.70 -26.02
#